data_AF-A0A1E7NEJ2-F1
#
_entry.id   AF-A0A1E7NEJ2-F1
#
_cell.length_a   1.000
_cell.length_b   1.000
_cell.length_c   1.000
_cell.angle_alpha   90.00
_cell.angle_beta   90.00
_cell.angle_gamma   90.00
#
_symmetry.space_group_name_H-M   'P 1'
#
loop_
_entity.id
_entity.type
_entity.pdbx_description
1 polymer ?
#
loop_
_entity_poly.entity_id
_entity_poly.type
_entity_poly.pdbx_seq_one_letter_code
_entity_poly.pdbx_strand_id
1 'polypeptide(L)'
;MSSSDLQLQDLLSAALEDTVATAHAEAARWLTAQLEQRGTEAMWEGTCRLLSALAVRPAYGLPPHEAADRLRLTARSAQPDVALVLSLRLALWERGEEGAAEVWHAAPVELRRQAIMHLVIAYCATVGYDGRRLSPAETVSLVRQAFPPAGRSAG
;
A
#
# COMPACT_ATOMS: atom_id res chain seq x y z
N MET A 1 -20.78 -10.95 -5.66
CA MET A 1 -19.97 -10.48 -4.53
C MET A 1 -20.33 -11.33 -3.33
N SER A 2 -19.34 -12.04 -2.80
CA SER A 2 -19.52 -12.91 -1.64
C SER A 2 -19.63 -12.06 -0.36
N SER A 3 -20.19 -12.62 0.72
CA SER A 3 -20.28 -11.92 2.01
C SER A 3 -18.90 -11.51 2.56
N SER A 4 -17.84 -12.26 2.21
CA SER A 4 -16.45 -11.94 2.57
C SER A 4 -15.94 -10.70 1.82
N ASP A 5 -16.24 -10.59 0.52
CA ASP A 5 -15.79 -9.48 -0.32
C ASP A 5 -16.37 -8.13 0.13
N LEU A 6 -17.63 -8.15 0.60
CA LEU A 6 -18.32 -6.99 1.18
C LEU A 6 -17.66 -6.57 2.49
N GLN A 7 -17.42 -7.52 3.38
CA GLN A 7 -16.74 -7.25 4.65
C GLN A 7 -15.33 -6.67 4.44
N LEU A 8 -14.57 -7.19 3.47
CA LEU A 8 -13.26 -6.64 3.14
C LEU A 8 -13.36 -5.21 2.58
N GLN A 9 -14.34 -4.94 1.72
CA GLN A 9 -14.57 -3.61 1.20
C GLN A 9 -14.88 -2.61 2.33
N ASP A 10 -15.74 -3.00 3.26
CA ASP A 10 -16.14 -2.14 4.38
C ASP A 10 -14.95 -1.82 5.29
N LEU A 11 -14.08 -2.80 5.56
CA LEU A 11 -12.85 -2.60 6.34
C LEU A 11 -11.90 -1.62 5.65
N LEU A 12 -11.68 -1.79 4.35
CA LEU A 12 -10.84 -0.90 3.56
C LEU A 12 -11.41 0.51 3.56
N SER A 13 -12.70 0.65 3.26
CA SER A 13 -13.41 1.92 3.25
C SER A 13 -13.29 2.66 4.57
N ALA A 14 -13.59 2.00 5.69
CA ALA A 14 -13.49 2.61 7.03
C ALA A 14 -12.06 3.07 7.36
N ALA A 15 -11.06 2.24 7.06
CA ALA A 15 -9.67 2.60 7.34
C ALA A 15 -9.16 3.75 6.46
N LEU A 16 -9.54 3.76 5.17
CA LEU A 16 -9.15 4.82 4.23
C LEU A 16 -9.81 6.15 4.60
N GLU A 17 -11.09 6.13 4.95
CA GLU A 17 -11.83 7.29 5.43
C GLU A 17 -11.15 7.90 6.67
N ASP A 18 -10.92 7.08 7.70
CA ASP A 18 -10.34 7.55 8.96
C ASP A 18 -8.88 8.02 8.80
N THR A 19 -8.10 7.33 7.96
CA THR A 19 -6.72 7.74 7.65
C THR A 19 -6.71 9.13 6.98
N VAL A 20 -7.61 9.38 6.02
CA VAL A 20 -7.71 10.68 5.35
C VAL A 20 -8.27 11.75 6.28
N ALA A 21 -9.25 11.42 7.12
CA ALA A 21 -9.88 12.34 8.03
C ALA A 21 -8.91 12.85 9.11
N THR A 22 -8.12 11.94 9.67
CA THR A 22 -7.29 12.21 10.86
C THR A 22 -5.82 12.47 10.53
N ALA A 23 -5.32 12.02 9.38
CA ALA A 23 -3.89 11.96 9.06
C ALA A 23 -3.04 11.23 10.12
N HIS A 24 -3.62 10.23 10.79
CA HIS A 24 -2.95 9.37 11.77
C HIS A 24 -2.78 7.93 11.28
N ALA A 25 -1.71 7.28 11.74
CA ALA A 25 -1.36 5.92 11.28
C ALA A 25 -2.22 4.82 11.92
N GLU A 26 -3.07 5.13 12.89
CA GLU A 26 -3.81 4.15 13.68
C GLU A 26 -4.79 3.33 12.83
N ALA A 27 -5.58 3.99 11.98
CA ALA A 27 -6.50 3.33 11.06
C ALA A 27 -5.78 2.40 10.07
N ALA A 28 -4.66 2.84 9.52
CA ALA A 28 -3.83 2.03 8.63
C ALA A 28 -3.22 0.81 9.35
N ARG A 29 -2.76 0.98 10.60
CA ARG A 29 -2.26 -0.14 11.43
C ARG A 29 -3.36 -1.12 11.79
N TRP A 30 -4.52 -0.61 12.18
CA TRP A 30 -5.70 -1.42 12.48
C TRP A 30 -6.09 -2.26 11.27
N LEU A 31 -6.20 -1.66 10.08
CA LEU A 31 -6.49 -2.39 8.85
C LEU A 31 -5.48 -3.50 8.59
N THR A 32 -4.17 -3.22 8.67
CA THR A 32 -3.14 -4.24 8.47
C THR A 32 -3.29 -5.41 9.45
N ALA A 33 -3.53 -5.13 10.74
CA ALA A 33 -3.76 -6.16 11.75
C ALA A 33 -5.05 -6.97 11.47
N GLN A 34 -6.11 -6.31 11.03
CA GLN A 34 -7.37 -6.93 10.66
C GLN A 34 -7.23 -7.86 9.45
N LEU A 35 -6.44 -7.48 8.44
CA LEU A 35 -6.15 -8.34 7.28
C LEU A 35 -5.28 -9.53 7.68
N GLU A 36 -4.26 -9.29 8.50
CA GLU A 36 -3.38 -10.35 8.99
C GLU A 36 -4.14 -11.42 9.79
N GLN A 37 -5.03 -11.02 10.70
CA GLN A 37 -5.85 -11.94 11.49
C GLN A 37 -6.75 -12.84 10.61
N ARG A 38 -7.14 -12.34 9.43
CA ARG A 38 -7.95 -13.07 8.45
C ARG A 38 -7.11 -13.99 7.54
N GLY A 39 -5.79 -13.90 7.62
CA GLY A 39 -4.84 -14.78 6.94
C GLY A 39 -4.25 -14.20 5.64
N THR A 40 -3.39 -14.99 5.01
CA THR A 40 -2.59 -14.57 3.85
C THR A 40 -3.45 -14.17 2.64
N GLU A 41 -4.55 -14.88 2.39
CA GLU A 41 -5.47 -14.57 1.30
C GLU A 41 -6.14 -13.20 1.48
N ALA A 42 -6.60 -12.88 2.70
CA ALA A 42 -7.22 -11.58 2.98
C ALA A 42 -6.20 -10.43 2.84
N MET A 43 -4.95 -10.64 3.26
CA MET A 43 -3.89 -9.66 3.03
C MET A 43 -3.63 -9.44 1.54
N TRP A 44 -3.58 -10.53 0.75
CA TRP A 44 -3.40 -10.45 -0.70
C TRP A 44 -4.56 -9.71 -1.37
N GLU A 45 -5.80 -10.08 -1.06
CA GLU A 45 -6.99 -9.45 -1.64
C GLU A 45 -7.06 -7.95 -1.29
N GLY A 46 -6.75 -7.58 -0.05
CA GLY A 46 -6.64 -6.18 0.37
C GLY A 46 -5.56 -5.43 -0.42
N THR A 47 -4.40 -6.04 -0.62
CA THR A 47 -3.32 -5.50 -1.44
C THR A 47 -3.74 -5.32 -2.90
N CYS A 48 -4.42 -6.29 -3.52
CA CYS A 48 -4.93 -6.19 -4.89
C CYS A 48 -5.90 -5.02 -5.08
N ARG A 49 -6.81 -4.80 -4.12
CA ARG A 49 -7.76 -3.68 -4.17
C ARG A 49 -7.06 -2.32 -4.09
N LEU A 50 -6.09 -2.18 -3.18
CA LEU A 50 -5.29 -0.97 -3.06
C LEU A 50 -4.41 -0.74 -4.30
N LEU A 51 -3.75 -1.78 -4.82
CA LEU A 51 -2.90 -1.70 -6.01
C LEU A 51 -3.70 -1.36 -7.27
N SER A 52 -4.85 -1.98 -7.48
CA SER A 52 -5.69 -1.73 -8.67
C SER A 52 -6.07 -0.26 -8.81
N ALA A 53 -6.39 0.40 -7.70
CA ALA A 53 -6.69 1.84 -7.71
C ALA A 53 -5.46 2.73 -8.01
N LEU A 54 -4.26 2.24 -7.69
CA LEU A 54 -2.98 2.93 -7.92
C LEU A 54 -2.39 2.64 -9.31
N ALA A 55 -2.75 1.50 -9.92
CA ALA A 55 -2.18 0.99 -11.18
C ALA A 55 -2.54 1.84 -12.41
N VAL A 56 -3.64 2.59 -12.37
CA VAL A 56 -4.19 3.34 -13.52
C VAL A 56 -3.33 4.57 -13.90
N ARG A 57 -2.35 4.97 -13.09
CA ARG A 57 -1.55 6.17 -13.36
C ARG A 57 -0.16 5.82 -13.92
N PRO A 58 0.23 6.32 -15.12
CA PRO A 58 1.61 6.21 -15.57
C PRO A 58 2.52 6.87 -14.53
N ALA A 59 3.55 6.14 -14.09
CA ALA A 59 4.51 6.71 -13.15
C ALA A 59 5.20 7.91 -13.80
N TYR A 60 5.18 9.07 -13.15
CA TYR A 60 5.91 10.27 -13.55
C TYR A 60 5.53 10.85 -14.93
N GLY A 61 4.38 10.49 -15.50
CA GLY A 61 3.97 10.94 -16.84
C GLY A 61 4.84 10.39 -17.98
N LEU A 62 5.62 9.33 -17.72
CA LEU A 62 6.53 8.72 -18.68
C LEU A 62 5.82 7.64 -19.53
N PRO A 63 6.35 7.32 -20.73
CA PRO A 63 5.96 6.12 -21.47
C PRO A 63 6.13 4.84 -20.64
N PRO A 64 5.37 3.77 -20.92
CA PRO A 64 5.37 2.55 -20.10
C PRO A 64 6.74 1.97 -19.75
N HIS A 65 7.62 1.85 -20.73
CA HIS A 65 8.95 1.27 -20.55
C HIS A 65 9.87 2.15 -19.69
N GLU A 66 9.86 3.48 -19.90
CA GLU A 66 10.64 4.42 -19.11
C GLU A 66 10.14 4.51 -17.65
N ALA A 67 8.82 4.47 -17.47
CA ALA A 67 8.20 4.41 -16.15
C ALA A 67 8.61 3.12 -15.40
N ALA A 68 8.62 1.97 -16.08
CA ALA A 68 9.09 0.71 -15.53
C ALA A 68 10.56 0.77 -15.10
N ASP A 69 11.45 1.29 -15.95
CA ASP A 69 12.86 1.45 -15.62
C ASP A 69 13.10 2.42 -14.46
N ARG A 70 12.31 3.50 -14.39
CA ARG A 70 12.37 4.44 -13.27
C ARG A 70 11.93 3.79 -11.96
N LEU A 71 10.87 2.97 -11.99
CA LEU A 71 10.41 2.21 -10.82
C LEU A 71 11.49 1.21 -10.37
N ARG A 72 12.11 0.46 -11.30
CA ARG A 72 13.23 -0.45 -11.02
C ARG A 72 14.41 0.27 -10.38
N LEU A 73 14.79 1.43 -10.92
CA LEU A 73 15.90 2.22 -10.38
C LEU A 73 15.60 2.68 -8.95
N THR A 74 14.38 3.15 -8.71
CA THR A 74 13.95 3.62 -7.39
C THR A 74 13.89 2.48 -6.38
N ALA A 75 13.41 1.30 -6.78
CA ALA A 75 13.32 0.13 -5.91
C ALA A 75 14.70 -0.32 -5.39
N ARG A 76 15.77 -0.16 -6.19
CA ARG A 76 17.13 -0.57 -5.80
C ARG A 76 17.73 0.22 -4.63
N SER A 77 17.28 1.46 -4.41
CA SER A 77 17.77 2.32 -3.33
C SER A 77 16.73 2.58 -2.25
N ALA A 78 15.54 2.00 -2.37
CA ALA A 78 14.46 2.14 -1.42
C ALA A 78 14.65 1.25 -0.18
N GLN A 79 13.92 1.57 0.89
CA GLN A 79 13.76 0.66 2.02
C GLN A 79 13.05 -0.62 1.55
N PRO A 80 13.29 -1.81 2.16
CA PRO A 80 12.80 -3.08 1.64
C PRO A 80 11.28 -3.18 1.44
N ASP A 81 10.51 -2.56 2.33
CA ASP A 81 9.06 -2.45 2.27
C ASP A 81 8.57 -1.57 1.11
N VAL A 82 9.23 -0.42 0.90
CA VAL A 82 8.98 0.44 -0.27
C VAL A 82 9.38 -0.26 -1.56
N ALA A 83 10.52 -0.96 -1.56
CA ALA A 83 10.97 -1.76 -2.70
C ALA A 83 9.93 -2.84 -3.06
N LEU A 84 9.35 -3.52 -2.07
CA LEU A 84 8.27 -4.49 -2.29
C LEU A 84 7.05 -3.85 -2.99
N VAL A 85 6.58 -2.69 -2.53
CA VAL A 85 5.46 -1.98 -3.17
C VAL A 85 5.77 -1.62 -4.63
N LEU A 86 6.99 -1.13 -4.91
CA LEU A 86 7.41 -0.81 -6.26
C LEU A 86 7.52 -2.06 -7.15
N SER A 87 8.04 -3.16 -6.61
CA SER A 87 8.12 -4.45 -7.30
C SER A 87 6.74 -5.04 -7.59
N LEU A 88 5.79 -4.94 -6.66
CA LEU A 88 4.40 -5.38 -6.88
C LEU A 88 3.74 -4.58 -8.00
N ARG A 89 3.90 -3.26 -7.98
CA ARG A 89 3.34 -2.39 -9.03
C ARG A 89 3.95 -2.69 -10.40
N LEU A 90 5.26 -2.90 -10.46
CA LEU A 90 5.94 -3.27 -11.69
C LEU A 90 5.46 -4.63 -12.19
N ALA A 91 5.41 -5.64 -11.31
CA ALA A 91 4.97 -6.97 -11.68
C ALA A 91 3.51 -7.01 -12.15
N LEU A 92 2.62 -6.24 -11.50
CA LEU A 92 1.23 -6.08 -11.91
C LEU A 92 1.12 -5.50 -13.33
N TRP A 93 1.97 -4.53 -13.65
CA TRP A 93 1.98 -3.92 -14.98
C TRP A 93 2.52 -4.85 -16.05
N GLU A 94 3.63 -5.54 -15.78
CA GLU A 94 4.34 -6.33 -16.79
C GLU A 94 3.74 -7.72 -16.99
N ARG A 95 3.18 -8.31 -15.93
CA ARG A 95 2.79 -9.72 -15.87
C ARG A 95 1.39 -9.93 -15.29
N GLY A 96 0.66 -8.85 -15.00
CA GLY A 96 -0.68 -8.95 -14.40
C GLY A 96 -0.65 -9.41 -12.94
N GLU A 97 -1.83 -9.76 -12.43
CA GLU A 97 -2.04 -10.14 -11.04
C GLU A 97 -1.21 -11.36 -10.62
N GLU A 98 -1.07 -12.37 -11.49
CA GLU A 98 -0.27 -13.57 -11.24
C GLU A 98 1.20 -13.21 -10.94
N GLY A 99 1.81 -12.36 -11.77
CA GLY A 99 3.19 -11.94 -11.55
C GLY A 99 3.38 -11.09 -10.29
N ALA A 100 2.36 -10.34 -9.87
CA ALA A 100 2.36 -9.62 -8.60
C ALA A 100 2.18 -10.57 -7.40
N ALA A 101 1.35 -11.61 -7.54
CA ALA A 101 1.16 -12.64 -6.53
C ALA A 101 2.47 -13.38 -6.23
N GLU A 102 3.25 -13.74 -7.26
CA GLU A 102 4.58 -14.34 -7.09
C GLU A 102 5.49 -13.47 -6.20
N VAL A 103 5.55 -12.16 -6.48
CA VAL A 103 6.36 -11.20 -5.71
C VAL A 103 5.85 -11.10 -4.27
N TRP A 104 4.53 -11.05 -4.09
CA TRP A 104 3.89 -11.00 -2.78
C TRP A 104 4.21 -12.24 -1.93
N HIS A 105 3.98 -13.43 -2.49
CA HIS A 105 4.15 -14.70 -1.77
C HIS A 105 5.63 -15.04 -1.52
N ALA A 106 6.57 -14.49 -2.29
CA ALA A 106 8.00 -14.61 -2.01
C ALA A 106 8.48 -13.70 -0.87
N ALA A 107 7.76 -12.61 -0.56
CA ALA A 107 8.17 -11.66 0.47
C ALA A 107 7.90 -12.19 1.90
N PRO A 108 8.75 -11.91 2.90
CA PRO A 108 8.46 -12.16 4.30
C PRO A 108 7.18 -11.46 4.77
N VAL A 109 6.44 -12.08 5.71
CA VAL A 109 5.16 -11.55 6.19
C VAL A 109 5.31 -10.17 6.85
N GLU A 110 6.42 -9.89 7.51
CA GLU A 110 6.74 -8.58 8.09
C GLU A 110 6.79 -7.48 7.02
N LEU A 111 7.39 -7.76 5.86
CA LEU A 111 7.44 -6.81 4.75
C LEU A 111 6.08 -6.64 4.10
N ARG A 112 5.26 -7.69 4.04
CA ARG A 112 3.87 -7.61 3.54
C ARG A 112 3.03 -6.66 4.38
N ARG A 113 3.13 -6.76 5.73
CA ARG A 113 2.43 -5.84 6.65
C ARG A 113 2.83 -4.38 6.37
N GLN A 114 4.12 -4.11 6.25
CA GLN A 114 4.65 -2.77 5.96
C GLN A 114 4.23 -2.26 4.58
N ALA A 115 4.22 -3.13 3.57
CA ALA A 115 3.77 -2.78 2.22
C ALA A 115 2.29 -2.40 2.19
N ILE A 116 1.41 -3.07 2.93
CA ILE A 116 -0.01 -2.68 3.06
C ILE A 116 -0.12 -1.26 3.62
N MET A 117 0.64 -0.92 4.67
CA MET A 117 0.62 0.44 5.23
C MET A 117 1.07 1.48 4.20
N HIS A 118 2.14 1.22 3.44
CA HIS A 118 2.57 2.11 2.35
C HIS A 118 1.50 2.27 1.27
N LEU A 119 0.81 1.18 0.90
CA LEU A 119 -0.27 1.21 -0.08
C LEU A 119 -1.46 2.03 0.39
N VAL A 120 -1.85 1.92 1.66
CA VAL A 120 -2.91 2.75 2.27
C VAL A 120 -2.53 4.22 2.20
N ILE A 121 -1.33 4.58 2.65
CA ILE A 121 -0.84 5.97 2.61
C ILE A 121 -0.82 6.50 1.18
N ALA A 122 -0.29 5.71 0.24
CA ALA A 122 -0.26 6.07 -1.18
C ALA A 122 -1.67 6.24 -1.76
N TYR A 123 -2.61 5.38 -1.41
CA TYR A 123 -4.02 5.50 -1.81
C TYR A 123 -4.62 6.80 -1.29
N CYS A 124 -4.50 7.08 0.00
CA CYS A 124 -5.03 8.29 0.63
C CYS A 124 -4.43 9.58 0.07
N ALA A 125 -3.15 9.57 -0.33
CA ALA A 125 -2.48 10.71 -0.95
C ALA A 125 -2.87 10.92 -2.42
N THR A 126 -3.12 9.84 -3.17
CA THR A 126 -3.27 9.91 -4.64
C THR A 126 -4.72 9.80 -5.13
N VAL A 127 -5.48 8.87 -4.57
CA VAL A 127 -6.90 8.65 -4.87
C VAL A 127 -7.73 9.51 -3.94
N GLY A 128 -7.46 9.41 -2.63
CA GLY A 128 -8.25 10.04 -1.58
C GLY A 128 -9.49 9.22 -1.22
N TYR A 129 -10.27 9.74 -0.28
CA TYR A 129 -11.53 9.17 0.15
C TYR A 129 -12.53 10.30 0.45
N ASP A 130 -13.79 10.10 0.05
CA ASP A 130 -14.89 11.06 0.22
C ASP A 130 -14.52 12.52 -0.15
N GLY A 131 -13.88 12.70 -1.32
CA GLY A 131 -13.49 14.02 -1.82
C GLY A 131 -12.26 14.67 -1.15
N ARG A 132 -11.68 14.07 -0.12
CA ARG A 132 -10.45 14.54 0.54
C ARG A 132 -9.25 13.67 0.17
N ARG A 133 -8.07 14.30 0.10
CA ARG A 133 -6.76 13.65 -0.04
C ARG A 133 -5.83 14.13 1.05
N LEU A 134 -4.85 13.30 1.40
CA LEU A 134 -3.74 13.76 2.23
C LEU A 134 -2.92 14.79 1.46
N SER A 135 -2.62 15.92 2.10
CA SER A 135 -1.62 16.86 1.63
C SER A 135 -0.22 16.27 1.72
N PRO A 136 0.80 16.86 1.06
CA PRO A 136 2.19 16.41 1.19
C PRO A 136 2.69 16.43 2.65
N ALA A 137 2.29 17.44 3.44
CA ALA A 137 2.70 17.55 4.84
C ALA A 137 2.06 16.45 5.72
N GLU A 138 0.77 16.19 5.53
CA GLU A 138 0.07 15.08 6.21
C GLU A 138 0.66 13.74 5.80
N THR A 139 0.97 13.53 4.51
CA THR A 139 1.59 12.30 4.01
C THR A 139 2.95 12.04 4.66
N VAL A 140 3.82 13.05 4.71
CA VAL A 140 5.14 12.93 5.36
C VAL A 140 5.00 12.67 6.86
N SER A 141 4.08 13.37 7.53
CA SER A 141 3.78 13.13 8.95
C SER A 141 3.33 11.69 9.18
N LEU A 142 2.41 11.20 8.37
CA LEU A 142 1.85 9.86 8.46
C LEU A 142 2.90 8.77 8.23
N VAL A 143 3.77 8.92 7.23
CA VAL A 143 4.90 8.01 6.99
C VAL A 143 5.82 7.95 8.21
N ARG A 144 6.14 9.09 8.82
CA ARG A 144 6.99 9.13 10.03
C ARG A 144 6.35 8.45 11.24
N GLN A 145 5.02 8.56 11.38
CA GLN A 145 4.27 7.86 12.43
C GLN A 145 4.23 6.35 12.17
N ALA A 146 4.02 5.94 10.92
CA ALA A 146 3.86 4.53 10.54
C ALA A 146 5.20 3.77 10.54
N PHE A 147 6.29 4.43 10.14
CA PHE A 147 7.62 3.84 9.98
C PHE A 147 8.65 4.64 10.78
N PRO A 148 8.62 4.58 12.12
CA PRO A 148 9.59 5.28 12.94
C PRO A 148 11.00 4.74 12.65
N PRO A 149 12.03 5.60 12.57
CA PRO A 149 13.41 5.15 12.40
C PRO A 149 13.79 4.21 13.56
N ALA A 150 14.54 3.15 13.23
CA ALA A 150 15.08 2.23 14.23
C ALA A 150 15.88 3.04 15.27
N GLY A 151 15.36 3.12 16.49
CA GLY A 151 15.92 3.95 17.56
C GLY A 151 14.92 4.74 18.41
N ARG A 152 13.62 4.76 18.07
CA ARG A 152 12.56 5.25 18.97
C ARG A 152 11.60 4.12 19.37
N SER A 153 12.12 3.13 20.06
CA SER A 153 11.32 2.44 21.07
C SER A 153 11.24 3.41 22.25
N ALA A 154 10.11 4.10 22.40
CA ALA A 154 9.85 4.88 23.60
C ALA A 154 9.86 3.93 24.81
N GLY A 155 10.73 4.25 25.77
CA GLY A 155 10.56 3.81 27.15
C GLY A 155 9.49 4.60 27.86
#